data_AF-A0A6B0Y3S8-F1
#
_entry.id   AF-A0A6B0Y3S8-F1
#
_cell.length_a   1.000
_cell.length_b   1.000
_cell.length_c   1.000
_cell.angle_alpha   90.00
_cell.angle_beta   90.00
_cell.angle_gamma   90.00
#
_symmetry.space_group_name_H-M   'P 1'
#
loop_
_entity.id
_entity.type
_entity.pdbx_description
1 polymer ?
#
loop_
_entity_poly.entity_id
_entity_poly.type
_entity_poly.pdbx_seq_one_letter_code
_entity_poly.pdbx_strand_id
1 'polypeptide(L)'
;MIHELYTDGDAYRISWAIRTGQKDVMQHRKQAGTYRGVVSNIQARFMALHVGLFWGVGVFAIKKGDHIKMMIDNTQMIPYLVDGTDDRFIGHRIRFVNLLIEQKELTADISSIMPSENIALLQQRAGE
;
A
#
# COMPACT_ATOMS: atom_id res chain seq x y z
N MET A 1 18.04 -1.97 -5.57
CA MET A 1 17.49 -0.69 -6.09
C MET A 1 16.56 -0.12 -5.03
N ILE A 2 16.32 1.20 -5.00
CA ILE A 2 15.38 1.81 -4.04
C ILE A 2 14.07 2.13 -4.78
N HIS A 3 12.95 1.70 -4.19
CA HIS A 3 11.61 1.94 -4.68
C HIS A 3 10.79 2.65 -3.61
N GLU A 4 10.02 3.65 -4.01
CA GLU A 4 9.04 4.30 -3.15
C GLU A 4 7.66 3.75 -3.50
N LEU A 5 7.02 3.09 -2.52
CA LEU A 5 5.69 2.50 -2.65
C LEU A 5 4.66 3.42 -2.01
N TYR A 6 3.84 4.04 -2.85
CA TYR A 6 2.73 4.90 -2.46
C TYR A 6 1.43 4.12 -2.58
N THR A 7 0.56 4.19 -1.58
CA THR A 7 -0.72 3.47 -1.59
C THR A 7 -1.83 4.34 -1.04
N ASP A 8 -3.04 4.18 -1.57
CA ASP A 8 -4.24 4.77 -1.01
C ASP A 8 -5.46 3.88 -1.23
N GLY A 9 -6.50 4.09 -0.44
CA GLY A 9 -7.73 3.32 -0.53
C GLY A 9 -8.88 3.96 0.23
N ASP A 10 -10.07 3.77 -0.33
CA ASP A 10 -11.36 4.06 0.29
C ASP A 10 -12.25 2.81 0.23
N ALA A 11 -13.47 2.87 0.77
CA ALA A 11 -14.42 1.76 0.76
C ALA A 11 -14.77 1.21 -0.65
N TYR A 12 -14.38 1.86 -1.74
CA TYR A 12 -14.77 1.53 -3.11
C TYR A 12 -13.61 1.17 -4.02
N ARG A 13 -12.41 1.69 -3.76
CA ARG A 13 -11.25 1.58 -4.64
C ARG A 13 -9.96 1.52 -3.83
N ILE A 14 -8.94 0.97 -4.48
CA ILE A 14 -7.55 1.02 -4.01
C ILE A 14 -6.66 1.49 -5.16
N SER A 15 -5.58 2.16 -4.82
CA SER A 15 -4.56 2.64 -5.75
C SER A 15 -3.18 2.42 -5.17
N TRP A 16 -2.21 2.22 -6.05
CA TRP A 16 -0.81 2.19 -5.70
C TRP A 16 0.04 2.78 -6.81
N ALA A 17 1.18 3.33 -6.43
CA ALA A 17 2.21 3.76 -7.35
C ALA A 17 3.59 3.30 -6.84
N ILE A 18 4.45 2.88 -7.75
CA ILE A 18 5.84 2.53 -7.47
C ILE A 18 6.70 3.51 -8.23
N ARG A 19 7.49 4.30 -7.49
CA ARG A 19 8.50 5.19 -8.05
C ARG A 19 9.88 4.58 -7.92
N THR A 20 10.64 4.62 -9.01
CA THR A 20 12.02 4.13 -9.07
C THR A 20 12.88 5.15 -9.81
N GLY A 21 13.67 5.92 -9.07
CA GLY A 21 14.34 7.10 -9.63
C GLY A 21 13.32 8.11 -10.16
N GLN A 22 13.30 8.33 -11.47
CA GLN A 22 12.37 9.27 -12.12
C GLN A 22 11.16 8.58 -12.80
N LYS A 23 11.02 7.26 -12.65
CA LYS A 23 9.96 6.49 -13.29
C LYS A 23 8.88 6.13 -12.29
N ASP A 24 7.65 6.49 -12.63
CA ASP A 24 6.45 6.18 -11.86
C ASP A 24 5.60 5.17 -12.64
N VAL A 25 5.13 4.13 -11.94
CA VAL A 25 4.11 3.24 -12.47
C VAL A 25 2.95 3.20 -11.48
N MET A 26 1.77 3.62 -11.94
CA MET A 26 0.57 3.73 -11.13
C MET A 26 -0.52 2.79 -11.62
N GLN A 27 -1.28 2.25 -10.68
CA GLN A 27 -2.45 1.41 -10.93
C GLN A 27 -3.55 1.72 -9.91
N HIS A 28 -4.79 1.47 -10.30
CA HIS A 28 -5.92 1.49 -9.39
C HIS A 28 -6.90 0.37 -9.73
N ARG A 29 -7.66 -0.08 -8.73
CA ARG A 29 -8.70 -1.10 -8.91
C ARG A 29 -9.95 -0.72 -8.13
N LYS A 30 -11.11 -0.96 -8.75
CA LYS A 30 -12.37 -1.01 -8.00
C LYS A 30 -12.32 -2.21 -7.07
N GLN A 31 -12.80 -2.04 -5.85
CA GLN A 31 -12.91 -3.14 -4.91
C GLN A 31 -13.90 -4.19 -5.44
N ALA A 32 -13.58 -5.47 -5.17
CA ALA A 32 -14.49 -6.57 -5.44
C ALA A 32 -15.77 -6.43 -4.62
N GLY A 33 -16.88 -7.01 -5.10
CA GLY A 33 -18.20 -6.85 -4.48
C GLY A 33 -18.25 -7.29 -3.01
N THR A 34 -17.40 -8.22 -2.59
CA THR A 34 -17.29 -8.68 -1.20
C THR A 34 -16.64 -7.65 -0.26
N TYR A 35 -15.90 -6.67 -0.78
CA TYR A 35 -15.22 -5.64 0.02
C TYR A 35 -15.83 -4.24 -0.17
N ARG A 36 -16.42 -4.00 -1.35
CA ARG A 36 -16.97 -2.70 -1.74
C ARG A 36 -18.09 -2.25 -0.80
N GLY A 37 -17.90 -1.12 -0.14
CA GLY A 37 -18.85 -0.56 0.83
C GLY A 37 -18.89 -1.30 2.18
N VAL A 38 -18.03 -2.30 2.37
CA VAL A 38 -17.95 -3.11 3.59
C VAL A 38 -16.69 -2.79 4.39
N VAL A 39 -15.54 -2.64 3.72
CA VAL A 39 -14.28 -2.31 4.40
C VAL A 39 -14.20 -0.82 4.70
N SER A 40 -13.62 -0.49 5.86
CA SER A 40 -13.34 0.90 6.22
C SER A 40 -12.21 1.48 5.35
N ASN A 41 -12.09 2.81 5.30
CA ASN A 41 -11.01 3.46 4.56
C ASN A 41 -9.62 3.04 5.07
N ILE A 42 -9.46 2.87 6.39
CA ILE A 42 -8.18 2.40 6.95
C ILE A 42 -7.88 0.96 6.51
N GLN A 43 -8.87 0.06 6.54
CA GLN A 43 -8.71 -1.31 6.02
C GLN A 43 -8.39 -1.34 4.53
N ALA A 44 -9.04 -0.46 3.74
CA ALA A 44 -8.78 -0.32 2.32
C ALA A 44 -7.33 0.13 2.03
N ARG A 45 -6.76 1.02 2.85
CA ARG A 45 -5.34 1.43 2.74
C ARG A 45 -4.38 0.29 3.02
N PHE A 46 -4.63 -0.55 4.02
CA PHE A 46 -3.83 -1.77 4.24
C PHE A 46 -3.99 -2.79 3.10
N MET A 47 -5.17 -2.87 2.50
CA MET A 47 -5.39 -3.68 1.31
C MET A 47 -4.59 -3.13 0.12
N ALA A 48 -4.57 -1.81 -0.07
CA ALA A 48 -3.77 -1.15 -1.11
C ALA A 48 -2.28 -1.42 -0.93
N LEU A 49 -1.75 -1.33 0.30
CA LEU A 49 -0.35 -1.65 0.62
C LEU A 49 0.02 -3.09 0.24
N HIS A 50 -0.79 -4.06 0.68
CA HIS A 50 -0.59 -5.46 0.35
C HIS A 50 -0.65 -5.71 -1.17
N VAL A 51 -1.69 -5.19 -1.85
CA VAL A 51 -1.87 -5.40 -3.29
C VAL A 51 -0.77 -4.70 -4.10
N GLY A 52 -0.37 -3.50 -3.71
CA GLY A 52 0.68 -2.73 -4.39
C GLY A 52 2.03 -3.44 -4.34
N LEU A 53 2.43 -3.94 -3.17
CA LEU A 53 3.65 -4.74 -3.02
C LEU A 53 3.57 -6.05 -3.80
N PHE A 54 2.47 -6.81 -3.64
CA PHE A 54 2.26 -8.07 -4.34
C PHE A 54 2.32 -7.89 -5.87
N TRP A 55 1.65 -6.87 -6.39
CA TRP A 55 1.66 -6.54 -7.81
C TRP A 55 3.07 -6.12 -8.27
N GLY A 56 3.75 -5.25 -7.53
CA GLY A 56 5.10 -4.79 -7.85
C GLY A 56 6.10 -5.94 -7.97
N VAL A 57 6.00 -6.92 -7.07
CA VAL A 57 6.76 -8.17 -7.14
C VAL A 57 6.32 -9.01 -8.35
N GLY A 58 5.01 -9.18 -8.58
CA GLY A 58 4.46 -10.01 -9.64
C GLY A 58 4.79 -9.53 -11.06
N VAL A 59 4.93 -8.21 -11.26
CA VAL A 59 5.35 -7.63 -12.55
C VAL A 59 6.86 -7.39 -12.65
N PHE A 60 7.65 -7.87 -11.67
CA PHE A 60 9.09 -7.69 -11.58
C PHE A 60 9.56 -6.21 -11.52
N ALA A 61 8.69 -5.30 -11.07
CA ALA A 61 9.06 -3.92 -10.77
C ALA A 61 9.89 -3.82 -9.49
N ILE A 62 9.60 -4.68 -8.50
CA ILE A 62 10.37 -4.88 -7.28
C ILE A 62 10.96 -6.29 -7.33
N LYS A 63 12.27 -6.42 -7.19
CA LYS A 63 12.99 -7.70 -7.31
C LYS A 63 13.60 -8.10 -5.97
N LYS A 64 14.12 -9.32 -5.95
CA LYS A 64 14.80 -9.87 -4.79
C LYS A 64 15.95 -8.95 -4.36
N GLY A 65 16.07 -8.65 -3.06
CA GLY A 65 17.14 -7.82 -2.52
C GLY A 65 16.98 -6.32 -2.73
N ASP A 66 15.88 -5.88 -3.34
CA ASP A 66 15.59 -4.45 -3.46
C ASP A 66 15.16 -3.84 -2.12
N HIS A 67 15.26 -2.51 -2.03
CA HIS A 67 14.83 -1.73 -0.89
C HIS A 67 13.52 -1.02 -1.25
N ILE A 68 12.48 -1.24 -0.46
CA ILE A 68 11.22 -0.52 -0.52
C ILE A 68 11.10 0.51 0.61
N LYS A 69 10.68 1.73 0.26
CA LYS A 69 10.20 2.73 1.21
C LYS A 69 8.69 2.80 1.11
N MET A 70 8.00 2.40 2.16
CA MET A 70 6.54 2.51 2.25
C MET A 70 6.17 3.95 2.60
N MET A 71 5.60 4.67 1.64
CA MET A 71 5.27 6.09 1.75
C MET A 71 3.87 6.24 2.34
N ILE A 72 3.80 6.43 3.66
CA ILE A 72 2.56 6.43 4.45
C ILE A 72 2.09 7.86 4.69
N ASP A 73 0.94 8.21 4.14
CA ASP A 73 0.30 9.54 4.27
C ASP A 73 -0.73 9.62 5.41
N ASN A 74 -1.17 8.47 5.93
CA ASN A 74 -2.06 8.38 7.08
C ASN A 74 -1.30 7.82 8.29
N THR A 75 -0.98 8.71 9.23
CA THR A 75 -0.19 8.38 10.42
C THR A 75 -0.84 7.34 11.33
N GLN A 76 -2.16 7.12 11.23
CA GLN A 76 -2.86 6.06 11.98
C GLN A 76 -2.39 4.65 11.57
N MET A 77 -1.80 4.49 10.37
CA MET A 77 -1.28 3.20 9.93
C MET A 77 0.03 2.82 10.63
N ILE A 78 0.83 3.80 11.06
CA ILE A 78 2.20 3.57 11.56
C ILE A 78 2.21 2.68 12.80
N PRO A 79 1.42 2.94 13.86
CA PRO A 79 1.38 2.06 15.03
C PRO A 79 0.99 0.61 14.66
N TYR A 80 0.06 0.42 13.73
CA TYR A 80 -0.32 -0.94 13.32
C TYR A 80 0.82 -1.68 12.59
N LEU A 81 1.61 -0.96 11.79
CA LEU A 81 2.75 -1.54 11.07
C LEU A 81 3.93 -1.88 11.99
N VAL A 82 4.14 -1.09 13.05
CA VAL A 82 5.27 -1.24 13.97
C VAL A 82 4.92 -2.15 15.15
N ASP A 83 3.79 -1.89 15.81
CA ASP A 83 3.39 -2.52 17.06
C ASP A 83 2.37 -3.65 16.87
N GLY A 84 1.74 -3.73 15.69
CA GLY A 84 0.67 -4.69 15.39
C GLY A 84 -0.74 -4.18 15.71
N THR A 85 -1.74 -5.05 15.58
CA THR A 85 -3.16 -4.68 15.73
C THR A 85 -4.04 -5.89 16.04
N ASP A 86 -5.12 -5.65 16.80
CA ASP A 86 -6.17 -6.65 17.06
C ASP A 86 -7.22 -6.72 15.94
N ASP A 87 -7.22 -5.77 15.00
CA ASP A 87 -8.07 -5.87 13.80
C ASP A 87 -7.56 -7.02 12.92
N ARG A 88 -8.31 -8.13 12.92
CA ARG A 88 -7.96 -9.34 12.16
C ARG A 88 -7.79 -9.08 10.66
N PHE A 89 -8.54 -8.15 10.07
CA PHE A 89 -8.41 -7.83 8.65
C PHE A 89 -7.07 -7.13 8.40
N ILE A 90 -6.76 -6.09 9.18
CA ILE A 90 -5.51 -5.33 9.05
C ILE A 90 -4.32 -6.25 9.36
N GLY A 91 -4.36 -6.98 10.47
CA GLY A 91 -3.30 -7.90 10.89
C GLY A 91 -2.98 -8.95 9.82
N HIS A 92 -3.99 -9.50 9.14
CA HIS A 92 -3.75 -10.40 8.01
C HIS A 92 -3.06 -9.71 6.83
N ARG A 93 -3.42 -8.46 6.49
CA ARG A 93 -2.75 -7.73 5.40
C ARG A 93 -1.28 -7.43 5.73
N ILE A 94 -0.99 -7.01 6.95
CA ILE A 94 0.39 -6.78 7.43
C ILE A 94 1.20 -8.07 7.37
N ARG A 95 0.63 -9.20 7.82
CA ARG A 95 1.30 -10.51 7.73
C ARG A 95 1.70 -10.87 6.30
N PHE A 96 0.83 -10.63 5.32
CA PHE A 96 1.16 -10.89 3.91
C PHE A 96 2.24 -9.96 3.37
N VAL A 97 2.23 -8.67 3.76
CA VAL A 97 3.30 -7.72 3.42
C VAL A 97 4.64 -8.23 3.97
N ASN A 98 4.69 -8.62 5.24
CA ASN A 98 5.91 -9.12 5.88
C ASN A 98 6.41 -10.42 5.22
N LEU A 99 5.51 -11.35 4.89
CA LEU A 99 5.88 -12.57 4.16
C LEU A 99 6.47 -12.25 2.78
N LEU A 100 5.95 -11.26 2.06
CA LEU A 100 6.50 -10.86 0.76
C LEU A 100 7.89 -10.22 0.92
N ILE A 101 8.08 -9.38 1.94
CA ILE A 101 9.37 -8.77 2.27
C ILE A 101 10.41 -9.86 2.57
N GLU A 102 10.06 -10.84 3.41
CA GLU A 102 10.94 -11.95 3.78
C GLU A 102 11.27 -12.84 2.57
N GLN A 103 10.26 -13.31 1.84
CA GLN A 103 10.45 -14.20 0.67
C GLN A 103 11.27 -13.58 -0.45
N LYS A 104 11.25 -12.25 -0.57
CA LYS A 104 12.01 -11.51 -1.57
C LYS A 104 13.27 -10.88 -1.00
N GLU A 105 13.61 -11.17 0.26
CA GLU A 105 14.79 -10.62 0.94
C GLU A 105 14.86 -9.09 0.78
N LEU A 106 13.71 -8.41 0.86
CA LEU A 106 13.62 -6.97 0.71
C LEU A 106 14.10 -6.28 1.98
N THR A 107 14.77 -5.14 1.83
CA THR A 107 14.85 -4.16 2.91
C THR A 107 13.61 -3.27 2.85
N ALA A 108 12.98 -2.99 3.99
CA ALA A 108 11.73 -2.23 4.03
C ALA A 108 11.74 -1.18 5.14
N ASP A 109 11.55 0.08 4.75
CA ASP A 109 11.44 1.22 5.66
C ASP A 109 10.05 1.86 5.58
N ILE A 110 9.57 2.43 6.68
CA ILE A 110 8.36 3.26 6.72
C ILE A 110 8.79 4.73 6.63
N SER A 111 8.23 5.45 5.66
CA SER A 111 8.41 6.90 5.51
C SER A 111 7.06 7.60 5.67
N SER A 112 6.91 8.39 6.73
CA SER A 112 5.73 9.24 6.90
C SER A 112 5.80 10.43 5.96
N ILE A 113 4.73 10.69 5.22
CA ILE A 113 4.62 11.79 4.27
C ILE A 113 3.33 12.59 4.48
N MET A 114 3.24 13.77 3.88
CA MET A 114 2.00 14.52 3.79
C MET A 114 1.07 13.91 2.71
N PRO A 115 -0.25 13.99 2.85
CA PRO A 115 -1.19 13.54 1.80
C PRO A 115 -0.94 14.20 0.43
N SER A 116 -0.48 15.45 0.40
CA SER A 116 -0.13 16.17 -0.84
C SER A 116 1.06 15.56 -1.59
N GLU A 117 1.87 14.74 -0.93
CA GLU A 117 3.02 14.06 -1.52
C GLU A 117 2.66 12.64 -2.00
N ASN A 118 1.48 12.14 -1.65
CA ASN A 118 1.04 10.81 -2.03
C ASN A 118 0.54 10.80 -3.48
N ILE A 119 1.41 10.37 -4.39
CA ILE A 119 1.07 10.28 -5.82
C ILE A 119 0.03 9.20 -6.14
N ALA A 120 -0.28 8.31 -5.20
CA ALA A 120 -1.36 7.33 -5.34
C ALA A 120 -2.70 7.82 -4.78
N LEU A 121 -2.75 9.04 -4.21
CA LEU A 121 -3.95 9.57 -3.54
C LEU A 121 -5.17 9.55 -4.48
N LEU A 122 -6.26 8.96 -4.00
CA LEU A 122 -7.53 8.97 -4.71
C LEU A 122 -8.12 10.38 -4.66
N GLN A 123 -8.39 10.96 -5.84
CA GLN A 123 -9.13 12.22 -5.92
C GLN A 123 -10.56 12.00 -5.42
N GLN A 124 -11.05 12.91 -4.57
CA GLN A 124 -12.45 12.88 -4.10
C GLN A 124 -13.40 12.91 -5.29
N ARG A 125 -14.45 12.08 -5.25
CA ARG A 125 -15.55 12.17 -6.21
C ARG A 125 -16.23 13.53 -6.06
N ALA A 126 -16.11 14.39 -7.06
CA ALA A 126 -17.02 15.50 -7.24
C ALA A 126 -18.39 14.92 -7.65
N GLY A 127 -19.34 14.87 -6.71
CA GLY A 127 -20.77 14.58 -6.96
C GLY A 127 -21.10 13.18 -7.50
N GLU A 128 -21.64 12.32 -6.63
CA GLU A 128 -22.72 11.41 -7.04
C GLU A 128 -24.03 11.95 -6.46
#